data_AF-A0A3D2IS29-F1
#
_entry.id   AF-A0A3D2IS29-F1
#
_cell.length_a   1.000
_cell.length_b   1.000
_cell.length_c   1.000
_cell.angle_alpha   90.00
_cell.angle_beta   90.00
_cell.angle_gamma   90.00
#
_symmetry.space_group_name_H-M   'P 1'
#
loop_
_entity.id
_entity.type
_entity.pdbx_description
1 polymer ?
#
loop_
_entity_poly.entity_id
_entity_poly.type
_entity_poly.pdbx_seq_one_letter_code
_entity_poly.pdbx_strand_id
1 'polypeptide(L)'
;MGTGERYGSSFPSLWSVSQTSNYKWVVQYGDPPSNAYTCIGGLYPLIVNNLKYGENNQYSRQLVNSVPGGEPLARHKQFLTQRSSARFAALNIAKNKGKAGFGILLDGSVVVIVEQDDAAKLTYYEFRDLFVERNCIHAMGCEGSDSVFLYYDNTWEVSASFIKNNTQTSGLGFRIDG
;
A
#
# COMPACT_ATOMS: atom_id res chain seq x y z
N MET A 1 6.36 15.48 20.44
CA MET A 1 5.93 14.13 20.89
C MET A 1 4.41 14.12 20.92
N GLY A 2 3.76 13.10 20.36
CA GLY A 2 2.29 13.04 20.26
C GLY A 2 1.63 12.92 21.63
N THR A 3 0.41 13.44 21.77
CA THR A 3 -0.34 13.55 23.05
C THR A 3 -0.88 12.20 23.57
N GLY A 4 -0.72 11.12 22.81
CA GLY A 4 -1.39 9.84 23.08
C GLY A 4 -2.88 9.84 22.72
N GLU A 5 -3.44 10.99 22.30
CA GLU A 5 -4.79 11.05 21.77
C GLU A 5 -4.86 10.40 20.39
N ARG A 6 -5.84 9.52 20.22
CA ARG A 6 -6.11 8.84 18.96
C ARG A 6 -7.08 9.68 18.13
N TYR A 7 -6.57 10.25 17.03
CA TYR A 7 -7.42 10.94 16.06
C TYR A 7 -7.83 9.97 14.94
N GLY A 8 -9.15 9.75 14.80
CA GLY A 8 -9.74 8.81 13.84
C GLY A 8 -9.96 7.39 14.39
N SER A 9 -10.94 6.69 13.82
CA SER A 9 -11.24 5.28 14.12
C SER A 9 -10.62 4.37 13.06
N SER A 10 -9.93 3.30 13.47
CA SER A 10 -9.69 2.20 12.55
C SER A 10 -11.02 1.53 12.21
N PHE A 11 -11.08 0.92 11.03
CA PHE A 11 -12.20 0.08 10.66
C PHE A 11 -11.69 -1.36 10.54
N PRO A 12 -12.30 -2.35 11.22
CA PRO A 12 -11.79 -3.72 11.24
C PRO A 12 -11.64 -4.36 9.85
N SER A 13 -12.28 -3.80 8.82
CA SER A 13 -12.21 -4.30 7.44
C SER A 13 -11.20 -3.56 6.54
N LEU A 14 -10.33 -2.73 7.10
CA LEU A 14 -9.30 -1.98 6.35
C LEU A 14 -7.90 -2.43 6.73
N TRP A 15 -6.94 -2.23 5.84
CA TRP A 15 -5.53 -2.41 6.18
C TRP A 15 -5.02 -1.23 7.01
N SER A 16 -4.17 -1.53 7.98
CA SER A 16 -3.41 -0.56 8.74
C SER A 16 -1.91 -0.79 8.56
N VAL A 17 -1.17 0.32 8.52
CA VAL A 17 0.28 0.33 8.66
C VAL A 17 0.60 1.16 9.89
N SER A 18 1.39 0.60 10.79
CA SER A 18 1.77 1.25 12.04
C SER A 18 3.27 1.22 12.23
N GLN A 19 3.79 2.28 12.84
CA GLN A 19 5.10 2.25 13.45
C GLN A 19 4.91 2.07 14.96
N THR A 20 5.48 1.01 15.52
CA THR A 20 5.41 0.72 16.95
C THR A 20 6.38 1.61 17.73
N SER A 21 6.24 1.65 19.06
CA SER A 21 7.09 2.49 19.93
C SER A 21 8.60 2.21 19.86
N ASN A 22 9.01 1.05 19.33
CA ASN A 22 10.41 0.71 19.06
C ASN A 22 10.81 0.94 17.58
N TYR A 23 10.05 1.76 16.86
CA TYR A 23 10.24 2.12 15.46
C TYR A 23 10.11 0.99 14.44
N LYS A 24 9.61 -0.20 14.83
CA LYS A 24 9.31 -1.27 13.88
C LYS A 24 7.99 -1.05 13.17
N TRP A 25 7.98 -1.32 11.87
CA TRP A 25 6.77 -1.32 11.06
C TRP A 25 5.95 -2.60 11.25
N VAL A 26 4.63 -2.43 11.35
CA VAL A 26 3.64 -3.51 11.41
C VAL A 26 2.56 -3.23 10.37
N VAL A 27 2.26 -4.22 9.53
CA VAL A 27 1.18 -4.16 8.55
C VAL A 27 0.18 -5.26 8.85
N GLN A 28 -1.07 -4.90 9.09
CA GLN A 28 -2.11 -5.87 9.42
C GLN A 28 -3.48 -5.45 8.93
N TYR A 29 -4.37 -6.45 8.85
CA TYR A 29 -5.77 -6.21 8.56
C TYR A 29 -6.50 -5.86 9.87
N GLY A 30 -7.25 -4.77 9.86
CA GLY A 30 -7.99 -4.25 11.00
C GLY A 30 -7.21 -3.22 11.82
N ASP A 31 -7.56 -3.17 13.09
CA ASP A 31 -7.07 -2.15 14.03
C ASP A 31 -5.55 -2.22 14.21
N PRO A 32 -4.86 -1.08 14.42
CA PRO A 32 -3.43 -1.09 14.74
C PRO A 32 -3.13 -1.79 16.08
N PRO A 33 -1.89 -2.26 16.29
CA PRO A 33 -1.50 -2.83 17.57
C PRO A 33 -1.58 -1.77 18.70
N SER A 34 -1.86 -2.19 19.93
CA SER A 34 -2.05 -1.29 21.07
C SER A 34 -0.82 -0.44 21.43
N ASN A 35 0.37 -0.86 20.99
CA ASN A 35 1.65 -0.15 21.15
C ASN A 35 2.09 0.63 19.91
N ALA A 36 1.18 0.86 18.95
CA ALA A 36 1.43 1.74 17.81
C ALA A 36 1.71 3.17 18.30
N TYR A 37 2.82 3.75 17.85
CA TYR A 37 3.14 5.16 18.06
C TYR A 37 2.40 6.03 17.03
N THR A 38 2.37 5.58 15.77
CA THR A 38 1.61 6.19 14.68
C THR A 38 0.98 5.09 13.83
N CYS A 39 -0.18 5.37 13.24
CA CYS A 39 -0.88 4.45 12.34
C CYS A 39 -1.56 5.20 11.20
N ILE A 40 -1.55 4.60 10.01
CA ILE A 40 -2.28 5.03 8.83
C ILE A 40 -3.24 3.90 8.43
N GLY A 41 -4.51 4.25 8.24
CA GLY A 41 -5.56 3.32 7.77
C GLY A 41 -6.13 3.75 6.42
N GLY A 42 -6.99 2.91 5.83
CA GLY A 42 -7.64 3.22 4.54
C GLY A 42 -6.75 3.01 3.31
N LEU A 43 -5.56 2.45 3.51
CA LEU A 43 -4.66 2.03 2.44
C LEU A 43 -5.14 0.71 1.82
N TYR A 44 -4.61 0.37 0.65
CA TYR A 44 -4.83 -0.93 0.01
C TYR A 44 -3.53 -1.70 -0.17
N PRO A 45 -3.55 -3.03 -0.02
CA PRO A 45 -2.35 -3.84 -0.04
C PRO A 45 -1.86 -4.06 -1.47
N LEU A 46 -0.55 -3.93 -1.65
CA LEU A 46 0.18 -4.34 -2.86
C LEU A 46 1.00 -5.60 -2.55
N ILE A 47 1.68 -5.60 -1.40
CA ILE A 47 2.47 -6.72 -0.88
C ILE A 47 2.28 -6.77 0.65
N VAL A 48 2.06 -7.95 1.23
CA VAL A 48 2.05 -8.13 2.70
C VAL A 48 2.80 -9.42 3.04
N ASN A 49 3.84 -9.34 3.87
CA ASN A 49 4.66 -10.51 4.23
C ASN A 49 5.16 -11.27 2.99
N ASN A 50 5.71 -10.55 2.00
CA ASN A 50 6.13 -11.06 0.69
C ASN A 50 5.01 -11.64 -0.20
N LEU A 51 3.75 -11.65 0.26
CA LEU A 51 2.63 -12.11 -0.54
C LEU A 51 2.08 -10.96 -1.39
N LYS A 52 2.11 -11.13 -2.71
CA LYS A 52 1.57 -10.16 -3.66
C LYS A 52 0.04 -10.10 -3.57
N TYR A 53 -0.52 -8.93 -3.80
CA TYR A 53 -1.95 -8.74 -4.01
C TYR A 53 -2.24 -8.49 -5.49
N GLY A 54 -3.37 -8.98 -5.96
CA GLY A 54 -3.83 -8.78 -7.34
C GLY A 54 -5.33 -9.02 -7.48
N GLU A 55 -5.83 -9.15 -8.71
CA GLU A 55 -7.26 -9.36 -8.95
C GLU A 55 -7.75 -10.69 -8.39
N ASN A 56 -6.96 -11.75 -8.59
CA ASN A 56 -7.32 -13.12 -8.23
C ASN A 56 -6.27 -13.76 -7.32
N ASN A 57 -6.68 -14.79 -6.57
CA ASN A 57 -5.78 -15.69 -5.88
C ASN A 57 -5.00 -16.49 -6.94
N GLN A 58 -3.68 -16.49 -6.82
CA GLN A 58 -2.80 -17.33 -7.63
C GLN A 58 -2.04 -18.29 -6.74
N TYR A 59 -1.72 -19.46 -7.29
CA TYR A 59 -1.09 -20.54 -6.55
C TYR A 59 0.13 -21.03 -7.33
N SER A 60 1.14 -21.54 -6.60
CA SER A 60 2.37 -22.10 -7.17
C SER A 60 2.17 -23.40 -7.96
N ARG A 61 0.95 -23.97 -7.92
CA ARG A 61 0.55 -25.17 -8.65
C ARG A 61 -0.96 -25.16 -8.91
N GLN A 62 -1.40 -26.00 -9.84
CA GLN A 62 -2.83 -26.22 -10.07
C GLN A 62 -3.46 -26.94 -8.87
N LEU A 63 -4.61 -26.45 -8.41
CA LEU A 63 -5.33 -26.98 -7.26
C LEU A 63 -6.79 -27.24 -7.65
N VAL A 64 -7.32 -28.37 -7.21
CA VAL A 64 -8.73 -28.73 -7.43
C VAL A 64 -9.63 -27.83 -6.58
N ASN A 65 -10.70 -27.28 -7.18
CA ASN A 65 -11.65 -26.39 -6.53
C ASN A 65 -10.98 -25.16 -5.89
N SER A 66 -9.97 -24.57 -6.54
CA SER A 66 -9.41 -23.29 -6.11
C SER A 66 -10.45 -22.18 -6.27
N VAL A 67 -10.47 -21.26 -5.30
CA VAL A 67 -11.34 -20.07 -5.33
C VAL A 67 -10.56 -18.87 -5.89
N PRO A 68 -11.01 -18.25 -7.00
CA PRO A 68 -10.31 -17.12 -7.60
C PRO A 68 -10.35 -15.84 -6.75
N GLY A 69 -11.45 -15.57 -6.06
CA GLY A 69 -11.64 -14.35 -5.26
C GLY A 69 -11.99 -14.65 -3.81
N GLY A 70 -11.72 -13.69 -2.92
CA GLY A 70 -12.02 -13.83 -1.49
C GLY A 70 -11.11 -14.85 -0.80
N GLU A 71 -11.44 -15.25 0.42
CA GLU A 71 -10.56 -16.08 1.27
C GLU A 71 -10.23 -17.44 0.65
N PRO A 72 -8.94 -17.77 0.44
CA PRO A 72 -8.54 -19.09 -0.03
C PRO A 72 -8.94 -20.16 0.98
N LEU A 73 -9.24 -21.35 0.47
CA LEU A 73 -9.40 -22.53 1.31
C LEU A 73 -8.15 -22.74 2.17
N ALA A 74 -8.33 -23.08 3.45
CA ALA A 74 -7.22 -23.23 4.41
C ALA A 74 -6.09 -24.13 3.88
N ARG A 75 -6.43 -25.28 3.29
CA ARG A 75 -5.48 -26.22 2.68
C ARG A 75 -4.68 -25.67 1.49
N HIS A 76 -5.20 -24.63 0.80
CA HIS A 76 -4.57 -24.02 -0.36
C HIS A 76 -3.65 -22.84 0.01
N LYS A 77 -3.78 -22.27 1.22
CA LYS A 77 -3.03 -21.09 1.66
C LYS A 77 -1.51 -21.25 1.54
N GLN A 78 -0.98 -22.45 1.83
CA GLN A 78 0.45 -22.75 1.73
C GLN A 78 1.01 -22.66 0.29
N PHE A 79 0.16 -22.72 -0.72
CA PHE A 79 0.56 -22.62 -2.13
C PHE A 79 0.28 -21.23 -2.71
N LEU A 80 -0.25 -20.31 -1.92
CA LEU A 80 -0.69 -19.00 -2.38
C LEU A 80 0.52 -18.14 -2.75
N THR A 81 0.58 -17.69 -4.00
CA THR A 81 1.62 -16.77 -4.52
C THR A 81 1.07 -15.36 -4.72
N GLN A 82 -0.25 -15.23 -4.79
CA GLN A 82 -0.95 -13.94 -4.84
C GLN A 82 -2.29 -14.05 -4.12
N ARG A 83 -2.67 -13.04 -3.33
CA ARG A 83 -3.98 -12.88 -2.72
C ARG A 83 -4.88 -11.98 -3.57
N SER A 84 -6.13 -12.37 -3.81
CA SER A 84 -7.12 -11.53 -4.47
C SER A 84 -7.48 -10.29 -3.65
N SER A 85 -7.72 -9.16 -4.29
CA SER A 85 -8.26 -7.93 -3.69
C SER A 85 -9.25 -7.25 -4.65
N ALA A 86 -10.49 -7.06 -4.18
CA ALA A 86 -11.52 -6.34 -4.94
C ALA A 86 -11.10 -4.87 -5.20
N ARG A 87 -10.40 -4.25 -4.23
CA ARG A 87 -9.88 -2.90 -4.40
C ARG A 87 -8.78 -2.85 -5.46
N PHE A 88 -7.87 -3.83 -5.48
CA PHE A 88 -6.85 -3.93 -6.52
C PHE A 88 -7.50 -4.10 -7.90
N ALA A 89 -8.51 -4.97 -8.02
CA ALA A 89 -9.23 -5.17 -9.26
C ALA A 89 -9.89 -3.88 -9.78
N ALA A 90 -10.59 -3.15 -8.91
CA ALA A 90 -11.21 -1.88 -9.27
C ALA A 90 -10.18 -0.84 -9.75
N LEU A 91 -9.03 -0.77 -9.07
CA LEU A 91 -7.95 0.15 -9.41
C LEU A 91 -7.24 -0.25 -10.71
N ASN A 92 -7.08 -1.54 -10.98
CA ASN A 92 -6.45 -2.01 -12.22
C ASN A 92 -7.32 -1.75 -13.47
N ILE A 93 -8.64 -1.67 -13.32
CA ILE A 93 -9.53 -1.18 -14.39
C ILE A 93 -9.22 0.29 -14.70
N ALA A 94 -9.00 1.10 -13.67
CA ALA A 94 -8.63 2.52 -13.79
C ALA A 94 -7.10 2.74 -13.92
N LYS A 95 -6.39 1.84 -14.63
CA LYS A 95 -4.92 1.80 -14.69
C LYS A 95 -4.23 3.06 -15.21
N ASN A 96 -4.87 3.84 -16.08
CA ASN A 96 -4.28 5.03 -16.71
C ASN A 96 -4.38 6.27 -15.80
N LYS A 97 -4.16 6.09 -14.51
CA LYS A 97 -4.27 7.10 -13.45
C LYS A 97 -3.01 7.09 -12.61
N GLY A 98 -2.69 8.24 -12.03
CA GLY A 98 -1.55 8.42 -11.15
C GLY A 98 -1.60 7.42 -10.00
N LYS A 99 -0.41 6.99 -9.55
CA LYS A 99 -0.26 6.03 -8.46
C LYS A 99 0.74 6.56 -7.46
N ALA A 100 0.42 6.41 -6.19
CA ALA A 100 1.35 6.64 -5.11
C ALA A 100 1.33 5.43 -4.19
N GLY A 101 2.47 5.08 -3.64
CA GLY A 101 2.60 3.97 -2.72
C GLY A 101 3.93 3.99 -2.02
N PHE A 102 4.00 3.23 -0.94
CA PHE A 102 5.24 3.02 -0.20
C PHE A 102 5.41 1.55 0.16
N GLY A 103 6.65 1.11 0.17
CA GLY A 103 7.10 -0.21 0.55
C GLY A 103 8.01 -0.15 1.76
N ILE A 104 8.05 -1.26 2.50
CA ILE A 104 8.88 -1.45 3.69
C ILE A 104 9.79 -2.63 3.42
N LEU A 105 11.09 -2.43 3.58
CA LEU A 105 12.12 -3.47 3.50
C LEU A 105 12.26 -4.21 4.83
N LEU A 106 12.99 -5.33 4.80
CA LEU A 106 13.21 -6.17 5.99
C LEU A 106 13.91 -5.43 7.14
N ASP A 107 14.78 -4.49 6.82
CA ASP A 107 15.50 -3.62 7.77
C ASP A 107 14.66 -2.45 8.30
N GLY A 108 13.44 -2.28 7.78
CA GLY A 108 12.54 -1.18 8.12
C GLY A 108 12.70 0.07 7.24
N SER A 109 13.63 0.07 6.29
CA SER A 109 13.77 1.14 5.29
C SER A 109 12.50 1.28 4.46
N VAL A 110 12.17 2.51 4.06
CA VAL A 110 10.98 2.82 3.26
C VAL A 110 11.37 3.15 1.83
N VAL A 111 10.65 2.57 0.88
CA VAL A 111 10.73 2.92 -0.55
C VAL A 111 9.44 3.62 -0.94
N VAL A 112 9.52 4.81 -1.51
CA VAL A 112 8.36 5.53 -2.04
C VAL A 112 8.41 5.47 -3.57
N ILE A 113 7.29 5.12 -4.20
CA ILE A 113 7.17 5.10 -5.66
C ILE A 113 5.92 5.90 -6.05
N VAL A 114 6.11 6.81 -6.99
CA VAL A 114 5.10 7.74 -7.46
C VAL A 114 5.07 7.74 -8.98
N GLU A 115 3.88 7.68 -9.55
CA GLU A 115 3.60 7.83 -10.97
C GLU A 115 2.61 8.98 -11.16
N GLN A 116 3.03 9.99 -11.92
CA GLN A 116 2.24 11.19 -12.22
C GLN A 116 1.01 10.86 -13.07
N ASP A 117 -0.13 11.54 -12.83
CA ASP A 117 -1.43 11.21 -13.43
C ASP A 117 -1.49 11.38 -14.96
N ASP A 118 -1.00 12.50 -15.48
CA ASP A 118 -1.05 12.84 -16.91
C ASP A 118 -0.09 11.99 -17.78
N ALA A 119 0.91 11.38 -17.16
CA ALA A 119 1.89 10.51 -17.80
C ALA A 119 1.72 9.03 -17.42
N ALA A 120 0.67 8.68 -16.68
CA ALA A 120 0.47 7.35 -16.12
C ALA A 120 0.28 6.28 -17.21
N LYS A 121 1.11 5.24 -17.16
CA LYS A 121 1.14 4.12 -18.11
C LYS A 121 1.18 2.76 -17.43
N LEU A 122 1.62 2.69 -16.18
CA LEU A 122 1.74 1.44 -15.45
C LEU A 122 0.34 0.88 -15.14
N THR A 123 0.20 -0.43 -15.31
CA THR A 123 -0.84 -1.20 -14.64
C THR A 123 -0.58 -1.25 -13.13
N TYR A 124 -1.58 -1.64 -12.35
CA TYR A 124 -1.35 -1.86 -10.92
C TYR A 124 -0.45 -3.07 -10.63
N TYR A 125 -0.36 -4.01 -11.59
CA TYR A 125 0.61 -5.10 -11.52
C TYR A 125 2.04 -4.60 -11.68
N GLU A 126 2.31 -3.82 -12.72
CA GLU A 126 3.64 -3.23 -12.95
C GLU A 126 4.04 -2.32 -11.79
N PHE A 127 3.12 -1.46 -11.33
CA PHE A 127 3.36 -0.60 -10.17
C PHE A 127 3.68 -1.39 -8.89
N ARG A 128 2.96 -2.47 -8.61
CA ARG A 128 3.27 -3.38 -7.49
C ARG A 128 4.64 -4.02 -7.67
N ASP A 129 4.95 -4.48 -8.88
CA ASP A 129 6.16 -5.27 -9.15
C ASP A 129 7.43 -4.42 -9.03
N LEU A 130 7.35 -3.09 -9.20
CA LEU A 130 8.44 -2.18 -8.81
C LEU A 130 8.84 -2.30 -7.33
N PHE A 131 7.88 -2.53 -6.41
CA PHE A 131 8.20 -2.78 -5.00
C PHE A 131 8.83 -4.16 -4.77
N VAL A 132 8.43 -5.16 -5.58
CA VAL A 132 9.04 -6.49 -5.56
C VAL A 132 10.51 -6.41 -5.99
N GLU A 133 10.79 -5.67 -7.06
CA GLU A 133 12.16 -5.42 -7.55
C GLU A 133 13.04 -4.71 -6.52
N ARG A 134 12.44 -3.94 -5.61
CA ARG A 134 13.13 -3.28 -4.49
C ARG A 134 13.16 -4.10 -3.20
N ASN A 135 12.78 -5.38 -3.25
CA ASN A 135 12.75 -6.31 -2.12
C ASN A 135 11.89 -5.84 -0.93
N CYS A 136 10.82 -5.09 -1.21
CA CYS A 136 9.88 -4.68 -0.17
C CYS A 136 9.08 -5.90 0.32
N ILE A 137 9.11 -6.15 1.63
CA ILE A 137 8.37 -7.23 2.28
C ILE A 137 6.90 -6.87 2.52
N HIS A 138 6.62 -5.57 2.59
CA HIS A 138 5.29 -4.98 2.58
C HIS A 138 5.26 -3.83 1.59
N ALA A 139 4.11 -3.60 0.96
CA ALA A 139 3.86 -2.41 0.16
C ALA A 139 2.37 -2.09 0.17
N MET A 140 2.07 -0.81 0.28
CA MET A 140 0.72 -0.26 0.31
C MET A 140 0.57 0.83 -0.73
N GLY A 141 -0.57 0.87 -1.40
CA GLY A 141 -0.94 1.99 -2.24
C GLY A 141 -1.75 3.04 -1.47
N CYS A 142 -1.50 4.30 -1.84
CA CYS A 142 -2.17 5.49 -1.34
C CYS A 142 -3.28 5.91 -2.32
N GLU A 143 -4.03 6.94 -1.97
CA GLU A 143 -4.93 7.57 -2.94
C GLU A 143 -4.15 8.03 -4.19
N GLY A 144 -4.73 7.78 -5.36
CA GLY A 144 -4.08 7.99 -6.65
C GLY A 144 -4.78 9.05 -7.50
N SER A 145 -4.68 8.87 -8.82
CA SER A 145 -5.16 9.80 -9.83
C SER A 145 -4.49 11.18 -9.73
N ASP A 146 -5.25 12.25 -9.96
CA ASP A 146 -4.78 13.63 -10.00
C ASP A 146 -4.44 14.20 -8.62
N SER A 147 -4.57 13.39 -7.56
CA SER A 147 -4.18 13.71 -6.19
C SER A 147 -2.74 13.27 -5.88
N VAL A 148 -2.03 12.68 -6.84
CA VAL A 148 -0.67 12.24 -6.62
C VAL A 148 0.30 13.41 -6.61
N PHE A 149 1.14 13.48 -5.57
CA PHE A 149 2.22 14.45 -5.46
C PHE A 149 3.46 13.82 -4.81
N LEU A 150 4.63 14.44 -5.04
CA LEU A 150 5.88 14.13 -4.36
C LEU A 150 6.65 15.43 -4.13
N TYR A 151 6.92 15.72 -2.87
CA TYR A 151 7.85 16.76 -2.45
C TYR A 151 9.09 16.11 -1.86
N TYR A 152 10.24 16.36 -2.48
CA TYR A 152 11.51 15.75 -2.15
C TYR A 152 12.62 16.79 -2.22
N ASP A 153 13.49 16.82 -1.20
CA ASP A 153 14.63 17.75 -1.10
C ASP A 153 14.30 19.21 -1.49
N ASN A 154 13.27 19.75 -0.82
CA ASN A 154 12.72 21.08 -1.05
C ASN A 154 12.14 21.36 -2.46
N THR A 155 11.96 20.33 -3.28
CA THR A 155 11.51 20.43 -4.67
C THR A 155 10.24 19.61 -4.90
N TRP A 156 9.32 20.12 -5.73
CA TRP A 156 8.17 19.36 -6.21
C TRP A 156 8.59 18.52 -7.42
N GLU A 157 8.71 17.20 -7.21
CA GLU A 157 9.03 16.24 -8.28
C GLU A 157 7.78 15.85 -9.06
N VAL A 158 6.64 15.74 -8.35
CA VAL A 158 5.32 15.50 -8.93
C VAL A 158 4.33 16.41 -8.22
N SER A 159 3.51 17.12 -8.98
CA SER A 159 2.47 17.99 -8.45
C SER A 159 1.08 17.40 -8.70
N ALA A 160 0.20 17.49 -7.71
CA ALA A 160 -1.21 17.17 -7.92
C ALA A 160 -1.86 18.23 -8.83
N SER A 161 -3.06 17.93 -9.35
CA SER A 161 -3.79 18.89 -10.18
C SER A 161 -4.06 20.19 -9.42
N PHE A 162 -4.22 21.31 -10.13
CA PHE A 162 -4.42 22.62 -9.49
C PHE A 162 -5.60 22.64 -8.49
N ILE A 163 -6.70 21.96 -8.82
CA ILE A 163 -7.86 21.84 -7.93
C ILE A 163 -7.50 21.00 -6.71
N LYS A 164 -6.76 19.90 -6.89
CA LYS A 164 -6.35 19.02 -5.80
C LYS A 164 -5.31 19.65 -4.88
N ASN A 165 -4.35 20.42 -5.39
CA ASN A 165 -3.40 21.15 -4.55
C ASN A 165 -4.09 22.04 -3.50
N ASN A 166 -5.28 22.55 -3.79
CA ASN A 166 -6.05 23.39 -2.87
C ASN A 166 -7.06 22.64 -2.00
N THR A 167 -7.31 21.36 -2.28
CA THR A 167 -8.36 20.55 -1.61
C THR A 167 -7.85 19.26 -0.98
N GLN A 168 -6.56 18.96 -1.15
CA GLN A 168 -5.94 17.77 -0.60
C GLN A 168 -5.88 17.86 0.92
N THR A 169 -6.40 16.82 1.58
CA THR A 169 -6.66 16.85 3.02
C THR A 169 -5.56 16.21 3.85
N SER A 170 -4.68 15.42 3.21
CA SER A 170 -3.62 14.69 3.91
C SER A 170 -2.46 14.32 2.98
N GLY A 171 -1.30 14.09 3.59
CA GLY A 171 -0.08 13.59 2.97
C GLY A 171 0.68 12.68 3.93
N LEU A 172 1.51 11.79 3.39
CA LEU A 172 2.40 10.94 4.17
C LEU A 172 3.84 11.42 4.00
N GLY A 173 4.47 11.79 5.12
CA GLY A 173 5.87 12.21 5.15
C GLY A 173 6.75 11.13 5.77
N PHE A 174 7.90 10.88 5.17
CA PHE A 174 8.94 10.00 5.71
C PHE A 174 10.19 10.81 5.98
N ARG A 175 10.82 10.56 7.13
CA ARG A 175 12.10 11.19 7.47
C ARG A 175 13.23 10.31 6.92
N ILE A 176 14.20 10.96 6.29
CA ILE A 176 15.45 10.32 5.90
C ILE A 176 16.41 10.52 7.07
N ASP A 177 16.69 9.45 7.81
CA ASP A 177 17.75 9.46 8.82
C ASP A 177 19.05 9.07 8.11
N GLY A 178 19.99 10.01 8.05
CA GLY A 178 21.33 9.83 7.48
C GLY A 178 22.30 9.18 8.45
#